data_AF-A0A7J0ANK8-F1
#
_entry.id   AF-A0A7J0ANK8-F1
#
_cell.length_a   1.000
_cell.length_b   1.000
_cell.length_c   1.000
_cell.angle_alpha   90.00
_cell.angle_beta   90.00
_cell.angle_gamma   90.00
#
_symmetry.space_group_name_H-M   'P 1'
#
loop_
_entity.id
_entity.type
_entity.pdbx_description
1 polymer ?
#
loop_
_entity_poly.entity_id
_entity_poly.type
_entity_poly.pdbx_seq_one_letter_code
_entity_poly.pdbx_strand_id
1 'polypeptide(L)'
;MGYQNIYGRIVYPVTTDVGQKDYYEHLNYWHVCYQNTNKLAIPTRDDTLEYLQLKAEEGKLCFCQDKESKSKYRKLELYETQYDWRPEKTGDNKFVGLISPTGEQLLPNCFADVFTQFDAINNKPDFIPVSNGEAWALVSLSIRPIMMTDFQYNAIVPERWGRSLFFVQDKATMKWGAMSVLSPCIKINDKHTFGLIKLETVMPPIADEIYEDELITEESPTIFFMTRNGDRIGILTDFGYSDIIYDSYETDNAKCSFRLIRHDRKRARRADYWHPDGKDLYLNRCRKHIGR
;
A
#
# COMPACT_ATOMS: atom_id res chain seq x y z
N MET A 1 12.16 20.18 -13.25
CA MET A 1 13.01 19.02 -12.88
C MET A 1 12.79 17.94 -13.92
N GLY A 2 13.87 17.34 -14.41
CA GLY A 2 13.90 16.55 -15.64
C GLY A 2 13.36 15.14 -15.46
N TYR A 3 12.78 14.61 -16.53
CA TYR A 3 12.49 13.19 -16.69
C TYR A 3 13.80 12.37 -16.65
N GLN A 4 13.70 11.11 -16.24
CA GLN A 4 14.77 10.13 -16.39
C GLN A 4 14.49 9.24 -17.59
N ASN A 5 15.54 8.85 -18.31
CA ASN A 5 15.43 7.80 -19.34
C ASN A 5 15.90 6.48 -18.73
N ILE A 6 14.94 5.59 -18.44
CA ILE A 6 15.21 4.28 -17.87
C ILE A 6 14.85 3.24 -18.93
N TYR A 7 15.85 2.53 -19.46
CA TYR A 7 15.69 1.52 -20.51
C TYR A 7 14.89 2.00 -21.74
N GLY A 8 15.10 3.25 -22.17
CA GLY A 8 14.40 3.84 -23.32
C GLY A 8 13.01 4.42 -22.99
N ARG A 9 12.56 4.34 -21.73
CA ARG A 9 11.31 4.93 -21.27
C ARG A 9 11.57 6.24 -20.56
N ILE A 10 10.77 7.25 -20.89
CA ILE A 10 10.75 8.53 -20.19
C ILE A 10 9.93 8.31 -18.92
N VAL A 11 10.55 8.51 -17.76
CA VAL A 11 9.92 8.36 -16.45
C VAL A 11 9.99 9.68 -15.71
N TYR A 12 8.85 10.15 -15.21
CA TYR A 12 8.77 11.33 -14.36
C TYR A 12 8.82 10.93 -12.90
N PRO A 13 9.57 11.65 -12.04
CA PRO A 13 9.54 11.40 -10.60
C PRO A 13 8.10 11.53 -10.07
N VAL A 14 7.66 10.58 -9.24
CA VAL A 14 6.33 10.58 -8.58
C VAL A 14 6.10 11.79 -7.67
N THR A 15 7.12 12.61 -7.50
CA THR A 15 7.12 13.85 -6.71
C THR A 15 6.68 15.05 -7.54
N THR A 16 6.47 14.85 -8.85
CA THR A 16 5.96 15.83 -9.81
C THR A 16 4.52 15.50 -10.17
N ASP A 17 3.74 16.51 -10.57
CA ASP A 17 2.34 16.32 -10.99
C ASP A 17 2.21 15.24 -12.09
N VAL A 18 3.14 15.24 -13.06
CA VAL A 18 3.16 14.25 -14.15
C VAL A 18 3.43 12.85 -13.60
N GLY A 19 4.43 12.69 -12.73
CA GLY A 19 4.73 11.38 -12.14
C GLY A 19 3.63 10.87 -11.19
N GLN A 20 2.95 11.75 -10.46
CA GLN A 20 1.78 11.37 -9.64
C GLN A 20 0.64 10.89 -10.52
N LYS A 21 0.36 11.63 -11.60
CA LYS A 21 -0.65 11.24 -12.57
C LYS A 21 -0.32 9.89 -13.20
N ASP A 22 0.90 9.71 -13.70
CA ASP A 22 1.37 8.45 -14.29
C ASP A 22 1.27 7.29 -13.29
N TYR A 23 1.62 7.52 -12.01
CA TYR A 23 1.49 6.53 -10.95
C TYR A 23 0.03 6.15 -10.68
N TYR A 24 -0.88 7.12 -10.59
CA TYR A 24 -2.30 6.84 -10.39
C TYR A 24 -2.92 6.15 -11.61
N GLU A 25 -2.55 6.55 -12.83
CA GLU A 25 -2.90 5.83 -14.05
C GLU A 25 -2.41 4.39 -14.00
N HIS A 26 -1.15 4.16 -13.62
CA HIS A 26 -0.63 2.80 -13.45
C HIS A 26 -1.43 1.98 -12.43
N LEU A 27 -1.78 2.54 -11.27
CA LEU A 27 -2.63 1.86 -10.28
C LEU A 27 -4.02 1.52 -10.83
N ASN A 28 -4.61 2.38 -11.67
CA ASN A 28 -5.89 2.08 -12.33
C ASN A 28 -5.80 0.83 -13.21
N TYR A 29 -4.64 0.60 -13.83
CA TYR A 29 -4.41 -0.55 -14.70
C TYR A 29 -3.82 -1.75 -13.95
N TRP A 30 -3.36 -1.62 -12.71
CA TRP A 30 -2.65 -2.69 -12.01
C TRP A 30 -3.47 -3.99 -11.86
N HIS A 31 -4.78 -3.90 -11.59
CA HIS A 31 -5.67 -5.06 -11.56
C HIS A 31 -5.86 -5.73 -12.93
N VAL A 32 -5.47 -5.03 -13.99
CA VAL A 32 -5.76 -5.31 -15.40
C VAL A 32 -4.44 -5.72 -16.13
N CYS A 33 -3.29 -5.23 -15.66
CA CYS A 33 -1.96 -5.37 -16.27
C CYS A 33 -1.44 -6.82 -16.38
N TYR A 34 -2.02 -7.79 -15.67
CA TYR A 34 -1.55 -9.17 -15.75
C TYR A 34 -2.17 -10.02 -16.87
N GLN A 35 -3.18 -9.54 -17.63
CA GLN A 35 -3.66 -10.12 -18.92
C GLN A 35 -5.02 -9.59 -19.39
N ASN A 36 -5.69 -8.70 -18.66
CA ASN A 36 -7.00 -8.20 -19.06
C ASN A 36 -6.84 -6.82 -19.71
N THR A 37 -7.60 -6.52 -20.76
CA THR A 37 -7.72 -5.17 -21.34
C THR A 37 -9.11 -4.59 -21.10
N ASN A 38 -9.94 -5.30 -20.32
CA ASN A 38 -11.32 -4.95 -20.08
C ASN A 38 -11.40 -3.85 -19.01
N LYS A 39 -11.95 -2.70 -19.39
CA LYS A 39 -12.37 -1.67 -18.45
C LYS A 39 -13.44 -2.28 -17.53
N LEU A 40 -13.24 -2.16 -16.22
CA LEU A 40 -14.22 -2.58 -15.22
C LEU A 40 -15.53 -1.78 -15.41
N ALA A 41 -16.66 -2.43 -15.17
CA ALA A 41 -17.98 -1.81 -15.19
C ALA A 41 -18.16 -0.93 -13.94
N ILE A 42 -18.71 0.27 -14.11
CA ILE A 42 -19.08 1.13 -12.98
C ILE A 42 -20.42 0.61 -12.43
N PRO A 43 -20.48 0.22 -11.14
CA PRO A 43 -21.69 -0.34 -10.55
C PRO A 43 -22.80 0.70 -10.45
N THR A 44 -24.03 0.29 -10.74
CA THR A 44 -25.23 1.05 -10.36
C THR A 44 -25.57 0.81 -8.89
N ARG A 45 -26.55 1.57 -8.37
CA ARG A 45 -27.09 1.33 -7.01
C ARG A 45 -27.70 -0.06 -6.88
N ASP A 46 -28.39 -0.54 -7.91
CA ASP A 46 -29.01 -1.87 -7.91
C ASP A 46 -27.95 -2.97 -7.93
N ASP A 47 -26.90 -2.81 -8.74
CA ASP A 47 -25.76 -3.73 -8.77
C ASP A 47 -25.08 -3.79 -7.39
N THR A 48 -24.90 -2.64 -6.75
CA THR A 48 -24.28 -2.54 -5.41
C THR A 48 -25.13 -3.25 -4.36
N LEU A 49 -26.45 -3.06 -4.36
CA LEU A 49 -27.36 -3.71 -3.42
C LEU A 49 -27.38 -5.23 -3.63
N GLU A 50 -27.45 -5.69 -4.87
CA GLU A 50 -27.41 -7.11 -5.19
C GLU A 50 -26.07 -7.73 -4.81
N TYR A 51 -24.96 -7.05 -5.09
CA TYR A 51 -23.63 -7.51 -4.72
C TYR A 51 -23.50 -7.71 -3.20
N LEU A 52 -23.93 -6.72 -2.40
CA LEU A 52 -23.89 -6.82 -0.94
C LEU A 52 -24.76 -7.98 -0.40
N GLN A 53 -25.91 -8.23 -1.03
CA GLN A 53 -26.76 -9.37 -0.68
C GLN A 53 -26.07 -10.71 -1.00
N LEU A 54 -25.51 -10.84 -2.20
CA LEU A 54 -24.78 -12.04 -2.61
C LEU A 54 -23.54 -12.28 -1.73
N LYS A 55 -22.81 -11.21 -1.36
CA LYS A 55 -21.62 -11.29 -0.50
C LYS A 55 -21.98 -11.75 0.91
N ALA A 56 -23.12 -11.32 1.46
CA ALA A 56 -23.62 -11.80 2.75
C ALA A 56 -24.02 -13.29 2.73
N GLU A 57 -24.34 -13.83 1.55
CA GLU A 57 -24.70 -15.24 1.33
C GLU A 57 -23.52 -16.11 0.84
N GLU A 58 -22.37 -15.53 0.53
CA GLU A 58 -21.19 -16.19 -0.08
C GLU A 58 -20.85 -17.53 0.60
N GLY A 59 -20.71 -17.50 1.93
CA GLY A 59 -20.38 -18.70 2.71
C GLY A 59 -21.40 -19.84 2.59
N LYS A 60 -22.66 -19.56 2.21
CA LYS A 60 -23.66 -20.59 1.89
C LYS A 60 -23.56 -21.02 0.44
N LEU A 61 -23.37 -20.06 -0.48
CA LEU A 61 -23.30 -20.30 -1.92
C LEU A 61 -22.13 -21.21 -2.32
N CYS A 62 -20.97 -21.06 -1.69
CA CYS A 62 -19.75 -21.83 -2.02
C CYS A 62 -19.91 -23.34 -1.87
N PHE A 63 -20.78 -23.81 -0.98
CA PHE A 63 -20.93 -25.24 -0.67
C PHE A 63 -22.21 -25.87 -1.24
N CYS A 64 -23.10 -25.05 -1.82
CA CYS A 64 -24.37 -25.50 -2.37
C CYS A 64 -24.19 -26.01 -3.82
N GLN A 65 -24.69 -27.23 -4.10
CA GLN A 65 -24.57 -27.83 -5.43
C GLN A 65 -25.77 -27.59 -6.36
N ASP A 66 -26.84 -26.98 -5.85
CA ASP A 66 -28.04 -26.69 -6.63
C ASP A 66 -27.77 -25.61 -7.71
N LYS A 67 -28.61 -25.63 -8.74
CA LYS A 67 -28.43 -24.78 -9.93
C LYS A 67 -28.57 -23.29 -9.62
N GLU A 68 -29.45 -22.93 -8.68
CA GLU A 68 -29.71 -21.54 -8.34
C GLU A 68 -28.52 -20.94 -7.58
N SER A 69 -28.02 -21.65 -6.56
CA SER A 69 -26.83 -21.25 -5.80
C SER A 69 -25.60 -21.11 -6.68
N LYS A 70 -25.37 -22.04 -7.63
CA LYS A 70 -24.29 -21.92 -8.62
C LYS A 70 -24.43 -20.69 -9.51
N SER A 71 -25.66 -20.32 -9.89
CA SER A 71 -25.90 -19.12 -10.68
C SER A 71 -25.60 -17.84 -9.89
N LYS A 72 -26.04 -17.79 -8.63
CA LYS A 72 -25.76 -16.68 -7.70
C LYS A 72 -24.26 -16.54 -7.45
N TYR A 73 -23.56 -17.65 -7.22
CA TYR A 73 -22.11 -17.66 -7.02
C TYR A 73 -21.34 -17.15 -8.24
N ARG A 74 -21.69 -17.60 -9.46
CA ARG A 74 -21.10 -17.06 -10.69
C ARG A 74 -21.34 -15.56 -10.88
N LYS A 75 -22.51 -15.08 -10.45
CA LYS A 75 -22.83 -13.64 -10.49
C LYS A 75 -21.98 -12.86 -9.48
N LEU A 76 -21.76 -13.42 -8.29
CA LEU A 76 -20.83 -12.87 -7.31
C LEU A 76 -19.40 -12.80 -7.86
N GLU A 77 -18.88 -13.87 -8.47
CA GLU A 77 -17.56 -13.88 -9.12
C GLU A 77 -17.45 -12.81 -10.22
N LEU A 78 -18.53 -12.60 -10.99
CA LEU A 78 -18.57 -11.57 -12.01
C LEU A 78 -18.45 -10.16 -11.39
N TYR A 79 -19.17 -9.90 -10.30
CA TYR A 79 -19.05 -8.65 -9.55
C TYR A 79 -17.62 -8.46 -8.98
N GLU A 80 -16.97 -9.51 -8.49
CA GLU A 80 -15.62 -9.42 -7.92
C GLU A 80 -14.52 -9.19 -8.97
N THR A 81 -14.75 -9.61 -10.22
CA THR A 81 -13.71 -9.61 -11.26
C THR A 81 -13.92 -8.56 -12.35
N GLN A 82 -15.15 -8.06 -12.53
CA GLN A 82 -15.51 -7.19 -13.66
C GLN A 82 -16.09 -5.84 -13.26
N TYR A 83 -16.30 -5.57 -11.98
CA TYR A 83 -16.83 -4.29 -11.51
C TYR A 83 -15.79 -3.46 -10.76
N ASP A 84 -15.93 -2.15 -10.88
CA ASP A 84 -15.10 -1.15 -10.22
C ASP A 84 -15.75 -0.69 -8.91
N TRP A 85 -15.28 -1.23 -7.80
CA TRP A 85 -15.79 -0.90 -6.46
C TRP A 85 -15.06 0.29 -5.81
N ARG A 86 -14.27 1.04 -6.59
CA ARG A 86 -13.58 2.22 -6.08
C ARG A 86 -14.56 3.36 -5.77
N PRO A 87 -14.24 4.21 -4.79
CA PRO A 87 -15.05 5.38 -4.48
C PRO A 87 -14.92 6.46 -5.56
N GLU A 88 -15.93 7.33 -5.63
CA GLU A 88 -15.96 8.47 -6.54
C GLU A 88 -15.61 9.76 -5.80
N LYS A 89 -14.89 10.67 -6.50
CA LYS A 89 -14.68 12.03 -6.00
C LYS A 89 -15.99 12.80 -6.07
N THR A 90 -16.32 13.51 -5.00
CA THR A 90 -17.48 14.40 -4.92
C THR A 90 -17.05 15.83 -4.70
N GLY A 91 -17.93 16.82 -4.92
CA GLY A 91 -17.61 18.23 -4.73
C GLY A 91 -17.39 19.00 -6.02
N ASP A 92 -16.60 20.07 -5.97
CA ASP A 92 -16.30 20.93 -7.11
C ASP A 92 -14.80 20.87 -7.50
N ASN A 93 -14.40 21.70 -8.46
CA ASN A 93 -13.00 21.73 -8.93
C ASN A 93 -12.00 22.26 -7.90
N LYS A 94 -12.44 22.80 -6.77
CA LYS A 94 -11.58 23.37 -5.72
C LYS A 94 -11.54 22.49 -4.48
N PHE A 95 -12.69 21.95 -4.10
CA PHE A 95 -12.85 21.12 -2.92
C PHE A 95 -13.53 19.82 -3.30
N VAL A 96 -12.75 18.76 -3.20
CA VAL A 96 -13.17 17.39 -3.40
C VAL A 96 -13.33 16.65 -2.07
N GLY A 97 -14.29 15.75 -2.04
CA GLY A 97 -14.48 14.74 -1.02
C GLY A 97 -14.59 13.37 -1.67
N LEU A 98 -15.11 12.39 -0.92
CA LEU A 98 -15.13 11.00 -1.35
C LEU A 98 -16.44 10.31 -0.97
N ILE A 99 -17.04 9.59 -1.92
CA ILE A 99 -18.26 8.79 -1.71
C ILE A 99 -18.03 7.35 -2.17
N SER A 100 -18.57 6.37 -1.44
CA SER A 100 -18.52 4.97 -1.84
C SER A 100 -19.54 4.65 -2.95
N PRO A 101 -19.41 3.50 -3.63
CA PRO A 101 -20.47 3.00 -4.53
C PRO A 101 -21.84 2.82 -3.86
N THR A 102 -21.87 2.61 -2.53
CA THR A 102 -23.11 2.51 -1.74
C THR A 102 -23.79 3.87 -1.51
N GLY A 103 -23.10 4.97 -1.84
CA GLY A 103 -23.55 6.34 -1.55
C GLY A 103 -23.17 6.83 -0.15
N GLU A 104 -22.34 6.09 0.60
CA GLU A 104 -21.81 6.52 1.89
C GLU A 104 -20.77 7.63 1.66
N GLN A 105 -20.93 8.78 2.33
CA GLN A 105 -19.91 9.82 2.34
C GLN A 105 -18.71 9.34 3.16
N LEU A 106 -17.58 9.10 2.50
CA LEU A 106 -16.34 8.63 3.10
C LEU A 106 -15.47 9.79 3.61
N LEU A 107 -15.42 10.90 2.87
CA LEU A 107 -14.71 12.12 3.26
C LEU A 107 -15.52 13.37 2.89
N PRO A 108 -15.51 14.44 3.71
CA PRO A 108 -16.15 15.71 3.37
C PRO A 108 -15.46 16.42 2.19
N ASN A 109 -16.19 17.31 1.52
CA ASN A 109 -15.70 18.10 0.38
C ASN A 109 -14.84 19.29 0.87
N CYS A 110 -13.65 19.02 1.38
CA CYS A 110 -12.75 20.05 1.91
C CYS A 110 -11.27 19.86 1.54
N PHE A 111 -10.95 18.91 0.66
CA PHE A 111 -9.58 18.66 0.21
C PHE A 111 -9.40 19.15 -1.23
N ALA A 112 -8.18 19.54 -1.61
CA ALA A 112 -7.90 19.87 -3.01
C ALA A 112 -7.76 18.61 -3.87
N ASP A 113 -7.24 17.53 -3.28
CA ASP A 113 -7.22 16.21 -3.91
C ASP A 113 -7.33 15.08 -2.88
N VAL A 114 -7.82 13.92 -3.34
CA VAL A 114 -8.02 12.72 -2.52
C VAL A 114 -7.57 11.50 -3.30
N PHE A 115 -6.90 10.59 -2.62
CA PHE A 115 -6.52 9.30 -3.17
C PHE A 115 -7.74 8.36 -3.29
N THR A 116 -7.96 7.77 -4.47
CA THR A 116 -9.17 6.99 -4.77
C THR A 116 -8.91 5.56 -5.27
N GLN A 117 -7.65 5.11 -5.32
CA GLN A 117 -7.30 3.79 -5.87
C GLN A 117 -7.41 2.68 -4.82
N PHE A 118 -8.58 2.48 -4.23
CA PHE A 118 -8.86 1.41 -3.28
C PHE A 118 -10.30 0.89 -3.42
N ASP A 119 -10.54 -0.38 -3.10
CA ASP A 119 -11.89 -0.97 -3.10
C ASP A 119 -12.64 -0.52 -1.84
N ALA A 120 -13.71 0.26 -2.00
CA ALA A 120 -14.46 0.83 -0.87
C ALA A 120 -15.37 -0.20 -0.15
N ILE A 121 -15.57 -1.38 -0.73
CA ILE A 121 -16.45 -2.43 -0.20
C ILE A 121 -15.65 -3.57 0.43
N ASN A 122 -14.71 -4.14 -0.33
CA ASN A 122 -14.02 -5.37 0.08
C ASN A 122 -12.70 -5.13 0.80
N ASN A 123 -12.05 -3.99 0.53
CA ASN A 123 -10.71 -3.70 1.04
C ASN A 123 -10.54 -2.21 1.37
N LYS A 124 -11.47 -1.68 2.15
CA LYS A 124 -11.45 -0.27 2.59
C LYS A 124 -10.26 -0.05 3.52
N PRO A 125 -9.29 0.81 3.17
CA PRO A 125 -8.14 1.08 4.00
C PRO A 125 -8.52 1.93 5.21
N ASP A 126 -7.75 1.81 6.29
CA ASP A 126 -7.95 2.60 7.50
C ASP A 126 -7.58 4.08 7.31
N PHE A 127 -6.54 4.33 6.49
CA PHE A 127 -6.02 5.65 6.19
C PHE A 127 -5.87 5.85 4.69
N ILE A 128 -6.09 7.08 4.24
CA ILE A 128 -5.87 7.45 2.84
C ILE A 128 -5.11 8.77 2.71
N PRO A 129 -4.31 8.93 1.63
CA PRO A 129 -3.71 10.21 1.29
C PRO A 129 -4.76 11.26 0.87
N VAL A 130 -4.60 12.47 1.39
CA VAL A 130 -5.36 13.67 1.00
C VAL A 130 -4.42 14.85 0.81
N SER A 131 -4.79 15.77 -0.07
CA SER A 131 -4.02 16.97 -0.41
C SER A 131 -4.81 18.23 -0.12
N ASN A 132 -4.13 19.27 0.36
CA ASN A 132 -4.68 20.62 0.45
C ASN A 132 -4.29 21.50 -0.76
N GLY A 133 -3.64 20.92 -1.77
CA GLY A 133 -3.18 21.60 -2.98
C GLY A 133 -1.71 22.04 -2.90
N GLU A 134 -1.14 22.08 -1.70
CA GLU A 134 0.26 22.41 -1.49
C GLU A 134 1.07 21.24 -0.92
N ALA A 135 0.45 20.37 -0.13
CA ALA A 135 1.07 19.24 0.51
C ALA A 135 0.04 18.12 0.73
N TRP A 136 0.57 16.94 0.94
CA TRP A 136 -0.17 15.71 1.24
C TRP A 136 -0.13 15.41 2.74
N ALA A 137 -1.16 14.71 3.20
CA ALA A 137 -1.34 14.20 4.56
C ALA A 137 -2.12 12.87 4.52
N LEU A 138 -2.25 12.22 5.67
CA LEU A 138 -3.07 11.02 5.86
C LEU A 138 -4.27 11.36 6.73
N VAL A 139 -5.45 10.89 6.30
CA VAL A 139 -6.71 11.00 7.05
C VAL A 139 -7.27 9.61 7.29
N SER A 140 -7.93 9.41 8.44
CA SER A 140 -8.66 8.17 8.71
C SER A 140 -9.96 8.08 7.90
N LEU A 141 -10.29 6.90 7.36
CA LEU A 141 -11.59 6.60 6.74
C LEU A 141 -12.63 6.04 7.73
N SER A 142 -12.65 6.59 8.94
CA SER A 142 -13.66 6.23 9.95
C SER A 142 -14.96 7.04 9.77
N ILE A 143 -16.00 6.72 10.54
CA ILE A 143 -17.30 7.44 10.54
C ILE A 143 -17.11 8.96 10.71
N ARG A 144 -16.04 9.37 11.41
CA ARG A 144 -15.63 10.77 11.53
C ARG A 144 -14.16 10.87 11.12
N PRO A 145 -13.88 11.31 9.88
CA PRO A 145 -12.51 11.42 9.41
C PRO A 145 -11.68 12.35 10.31
N ILE A 146 -10.51 11.87 10.73
CA ILE A 146 -9.55 12.62 11.55
C ILE A 146 -8.23 12.67 10.78
N MET A 147 -7.62 13.86 10.74
CA MET A 147 -6.27 14.04 10.22
C MET A 147 -5.28 13.30 11.13
N MET A 148 -4.52 12.38 10.55
CA MET A 148 -3.53 11.58 11.27
C MET A 148 -2.14 12.17 11.19
N THR A 149 -1.88 12.94 10.14
CA THR A 149 -0.63 13.68 9.94
C THR A 149 -0.96 15.09 9.49
N ASP A 150 -0.04 16.01 9.74
CA ASP A 150 -0.10 17.36 9.18
C ASP A 150 0.16 17.33 7.67
N PHE A 151 -0.28 18.38 6.96
CA PHE A 151 0.03 18.60 5.55
C PHE A 151 1.50 19.00 5.36
N GLN A 152 2.38 18.00 5.40
CA GLN A 152 3.84 18.18 5.37
C GLN A 152 4.55 17.34 4.32
N TYR A 153 3.83 16.52 3.56
CA TYR A 153 4.44 15.63 2.57
C TYR A 153 4.35 16.21 1.17
N ASN A 154 5.42 16.07 0.39
CA ASN A 154 5.41 16.40 -1.04
C ASN A 154 4.68 15.31 -1.85
N ALA A 155 4.82 14.05 -1.43
CA ALA A 155 4.16 12.91 -2.04
C ALA A 155 3.90 11.83 -0.99
N ILE A 156 2.81 11.07 -1.18
CA ILE A 156 2.51 9.86 -0.43
C ILE A 156 2.17 8.75 -1.42
N VAL A 157 2.89 7.65 -1.34
CA VAL A 157 2.73 6.47 -2.20
C VAL A 157 2.31 5.30 -1.31
N PRO A 158 1.04 4.86 -1.36
CA PRO A 158 0.63 3.64 -0.69
C PRO A 158 1.25 2.43 -1.39
N GLU A 159 1.97 1.59 -0.65
CA GLU A 159 2.44 0.30 -1.15
C GLU A 159 1.27 -0.68 -1.19
N ARG A 160 1.30 -1.60 -2.17
CA ARG A 160 0.34 -2.71 -2.39
C ARG A 160 -0.57 -2.89 -1.17
N TRP A 161 -1.81 -2.42 -1.27
CA TRP A 161 -2.76 -2.24 -0.15
C TRP A 161 -2.76 -3.33 0.93
N GLY A 162 -2.44 -4.58 0.56
CA GLY A 162 -2.27 -5.68 1.50
C GLY A 162 -1.09 -5.61 2.47
N ARG A 163 -0.07 -4.75 2.30
CA ARG A 163 1.09 -4.67 3.22
C ARG A 163 1.06 -3.49 4.19
N SER A 164 0.02 -2.66 4.17
CA SER A 164 -0.18 -1.63 5.17
C SER A 164 0.98 -0.63 5.30
N LEU A 165 1.70 -0.32 4.21
CA LEU A 165 2.83 0.60 4.18
C LEU A 165 2.52 1.87 3.35
N PHE A 166 2.95 3.01 3.85
CA PHE A 166 2.96 4.29 3.14
C PHE A 166 4.40 4.78 3.00
N PHE A 167 4.84 5.01 1.77
CA PHE A 167 6.03 5.80 1.50
C PHE A 167 5.67 7.27 1.49
N VAL A 168 6.43 8.06 2.24
CA VAL A 168 6.18 9.50 2.34
C VAL A 168 7.43 10.26 1.97
N GLN A 169 7.29 11.31 1.17
CA GLN A 169 8.37 12.25 0.92
C GLN A 169 8.11 13.52 1.72
N ASP A 170 9.04 13.88 2.59
CA ASP A 170 8.95 15.12 3.35
C ASP A 170 9.07 16.34 2.43
N LYS A 171 8.21 17.34 2.60
CA LYS A 171 8.17 18.53 1.74
C LYS A 171 9.36 19.46 1.93
N ALA A 172 9.92 19.54 3.13
CA ALA A 172 11.01 20.46 3.43
C ALA A 172 12.37 19.92 2.94
N THR A 173 12.62 18.64 3.19
CA THR A 173 13.90 17.98 2.93
C THR A 173 13.93 17.23 1.60
N MET A 174 12.75 16.94 1.02
CA MET A 174 12.58 16.06 -0.15
C MET A 174 13.10 14.64 0.05
N LYS A 175 13.33 14.23 1.31
CA LYS A 175 13.75 12.88 1.66
C LYS A 175 12.54 11.96 1.82
N TRP A 176 12.72 10.71 1.48
CA TRP A 176 11.75 9.64 1.61
C TRP A 176 11.87 8.91 2.94
N GLY A 177 10.70 8.55 3.49
CA GLY A 177 10.49 7.74 4.67
C GLY A 177 9.40 6.71 4.44
N ALA A 178 9.11 5.91 5.45
CA ALA A 178 8.07 4.89 5.42
C ALA A 178 7.30 4.84 6.75
N MET A 179 5.98 4.68 6.65
CA MET A 179 5.08 4.44 7.78
C MET A 179 4.29 3.16 7.58
N SER A 180 3.93 2.49 8.66
CA SER A 180 3.07 1.31 8.64
C SER A 180 1.79 1.53 9.42
N VAL A 181 0.73 0.84 8.97
CA VAL A 181 -0.53 0.72 9.69
C VAL A 181 -0.47 -0.54 10.54
N LEU A 182 -0.54 -0.36 11.85
CA LEU A 182 -0.62 -1.45 12.80
C LEU A 182 -2.03 -1.53 13.38
N SER A 183 -2.69 -2.67 13.18
CA SER A 183 -3.91 -3.02 13.87
C SER A 183 -3.62 -4.13 14.90
N PRO A 184 -3.25 -3.79 16.14
CA PRO A 184 -3.01 -4.80 17.15
C PRO A 184 -4.34 -5.47 17.54
N CYS A 185 -4.51 -6.75 17.23
CA CYS A 185 -5.62 -7.53 17.75
C CYS A 185 -5.43 -7.76 19.26
N ILE A 186 -6.32 -7.20 20.09
CA ILE A 186 -6.32 -7.47 21.54
C ILE A 186 -7.34 -8.58 21.82
N LYS A 187 -6.85 -9.78 22.13
CA LYS A 187 -7.69 -10.85 22.68
C LYS A 187 -8.07 -10.49 24.11
N ILE A 188 -9.35 -10.21 24.34
CA ILE A 188 -9.92 -10.11 25.69
C ILE A 188 -11.01 -11.18 25.77
N ASN A 189 -10.83 -12.15 26.66
CA ASN A 189 -11.82 -13.20 26.98
C ASN A 189 -12.37 -13.95 25.73
N ASP A 190 -11.47 -14.58 24.96
CA ASP A 190 -11.79 -15.38 23.75
C ASP A 190 -12.57 -14.67 22.63
N LYS A 191 -12.79 -13.37 22.77
CA LYS A 191 -13.26 -12.49 21.70
C LYS A 191 -12.08 -11.67 21.19
N HIS A 192 -11.93 -11.64 19.87
CA HIS A 192 -11.04 -10.68 19.24
C HIS A 192 -11.70 -9.33 19.34
N THR A 193 -11.13 -8.44 20.16
CA THR A 193 -11.49 -7.02 20.15
C THR A 193 -10.48 -6.32 19.26
N PHE A 194 -10.97 -5.59 18.26
CA PHE A 194 -10.12 -4.76 17.42
C PHE A 194 -9.44 -3.71 18.31
N GLY A 195 -8.10 -3.70 18.33
CA GLY A 195 -7.34 -2.66 19.01
C GLY A 195 -7.39 -1.36 18.23
N LEU A 196 -6.92 -0.27 18.87
CA LEU A 196 -6.76 1.01 18.18
C LEU A 196 -5.75 0.86 17.04
N ILE A 197 -6.19 1.14 15.81
CA ILE A 197 -5.33 1.22 14.64
C ILE A 197 -4.36 2.38 14.83
N LYS A 198 -3.08 2.14 14.57
CA LYS A 198 -2.00 3.12 14.74
C LYS A 198 -1.20 3.26 13.46
N LEU A 199 -0.74 4.47 13.22
CA LEU A 199 0.26 4.78 12.22
C LEU A 199 1.63 4.84 12.93
N GLU A 200 2.56 3.97 12.56
CA GLU A 200 3.91 3.92 13.11
C GLU A 200 4.93 4.35 12.05
N THR A 201 5.91 5.18 12.44
CA THR A 201 7.05 5.47 11.56
C THR A 201 7.99 4.27 11.55
N VAL A 202 8.12 3.63 10.39
CA VAL A 202 9.05 2.51 10.16
C VAL A 202 10.44 3.03 9.81
N MET A 203 10.49 4.09 8.99
CA MET A 203 11.71 4.78 8.61
C MET A 203 11.40 6.28 8.54
N PRO A 204 12.13 7.14 9.27
CA PRO A 204 11.95 8.58 9.14
C PRO A 204 12.35 9.06 7.72
N PRO A 205 11.91 10.24 7.27
CA PRO A 205 12.31 10.79 5.97
C PRO A 205 13.81 11.09 5.90
N ILE A 206 14.60 10.12 5.42
CA ILE A 206 16.08 10.18 5.39
C ILE A 206 16.69 9.75 4.05
N ALA A 207 15.93 9.04 3.22
CA ALA A 207 16.42 8.51 1.95
C ALA A 207 16.28 9.53 0.82
N ASP A 208 17.25 9.62 -0.08
CA ASP A 208 17.14 10.35 -1.34
C ASP A 208 16.17 9.66 -2.31
N GLU A 209 16.19 8.33 -2.36
CA GLU A 209 15.43 7.52 -3.30
C GLU A 209 14.93 6.25 -2.63
N ILE A 210 13.78 5.75 -3.10
CA ILE A 210 13.24 4.43 -2.74
C ILE A 210 12.75 3.77 -4.02
N TYR A 211 13.08 2.51 -4.22
CA TYR A 211 12.56 1.70 -5.33
C TYR A 211 12.19 0.29 -4.86
N GLU A 212 11.14 -0.26 -5.47
CA GLU A 212 10.73 -1.66 -5.31
C GLU A 212 11.65 -2.54 -6.15
N ASP A 213 12.13 -3.63 -5.55
CA ASP A 213 12.93 -4.65 -6.24
C ASP A 213 12.42 -6.04 -5.85
N GLU A 214 12.68 -7.04 -6.69
CA GLU A 214 12.17 -8.40 -6.50
C GLU A 214 13.24 -9.47 -6.72
N LEU A 215 13.18 -10.50 -5.87
CA LEU A 215 13.96 -11.73 -6.01
C LEU A 215 13.01 -12.87 -6.31
N ILE A 216 13.12 -13.42 -7.52
CA ILE A 216 12.28 -14.53 -7.96
C ILE A 216 12.84 -15.82 -7.38
N THR A 217 12.23 -16.37 -6.34
CA THR A 217 12.58 -17.73 -5.85
C THR A 217 11.70 -18.78 -6.51
N GLU A 218 12.09 -20.06 -6.44
CA GLU A 218 11.33 -21.19 -7.00
C GLU A 218 9.91 -21.30 -6.40
N GLU A 219 9.68 -20.79 -5.18
CA GLU A 219 8.38 -20.90 -4.49
C GLU A 219 7.56 -19.60 -4.53
N SER A 220 8.18 -18.42 -4.69
CA SER A 220 7.49 -17.13 -4.93
C SER A 220 8.47 -15.95 -5.11
N PRO A 221 8.07 -14.85 -5.79
CA PRO A 221 8.84 -13.61 -5.78
C PRO A 221 8.82 -12.96 -4.40
N THR A 222 10.02 -12.75 -3.85
CA THR A 222 10.23 -11.95 -2.64
C THR A 222 10.44 -10.50 -3.04
N ILE A 223 9.58 -9.60 -2.56
CA ILE A 223 9.67 -8.16 -2.85
C ILE A 223 10.23 -7.44 -1.64
N PHE A 224 11.15 -6.51 -1.87
CA PHE A 224 11.74 -5.65 -0.86
C PHE A 224 11.97 -4.26 -1.45
N PHE A 225 12.27 -3.30 -0.59
CA PHE A 225 12.51 -1.92 -1.00
C PHE A 225 13.96 -1.55 -0.75
N MET A 226 14.62 -1.08 -1.80
CA MET A 226 15.94 -0.50 -1.69
C MET A 226 15.81 1.01 -1.50
N THR A 227 16.56 1.51 -0.53
CA THR A 227 16.59 2.93 -0.20
C THR A 227 18.00 3.45 -0.44
N ARG A 228 18.13 4.66 -0.96
CA ARG A 228 19.42 5.30 -1.21
C ARG A 228 19.56 6.54 -0.33
N ASN A 229 20.71 6.73 0.31
CA ASN A 229 21.07 7.96 1.02
C ASN A 229 22.51 8.35 0.63
N GLY A 230 22.65 9.35 -0.24
CA GLY A 230 23.89 9.64 -0.94
C GLY A 230 24.39 8.43 -1.74
N ASP A 231 25.60 7.97 -1.46
CA ASP A 231 26.20 6.78 -2.11
C ASP A 231 25.98 5.49 -1.32
N ARG A 232 25.06 5.53 -0.35
CA ARG A 232 24.83 4.42 0.56
C ARG A 232 23.44 3.80 0.34
N ILE A 233 23.33 2.51 0.62
CA ILE A 233 22.15 1.69 0.34
C ILE A 233 21.59 1.11 1.63
N GLY A 234 20.31 1.30 1.91
CA GLY A 234 19.56 0.64 2.98
C GLY A 234 18.47 -0.27 2.42
N ILE A 235 17.99 -1.21 3.24
CA ILE A 235 16.88 -2.11 2.87
C ILE A 235 15.70 -1.86 3.79
N LEU A 236 14.53 -1.69 3.19
CA LEU A 236 13.25 -1.67 3.85
C LEU A 236 12.45 -2.92 3.45
N THR A 237 11.84 -3.55 4.45
CA THR A 237 10.95 -4.70 4.30
C THR A 237 9.64 -4.42 5.02
N ASP A 238 8.64 -5.27 4.81
CA ASP A 238 7.40 -5.30 5.59
C ASP A 238 7.63 -5.41 7.11
N PHE A 239 8.74 -6.02 7.52
CA PHE A 239 9.11 -6.13 8.93
C PHE A 239 9.81 -4.89 9.49
N GLY A 240 10.39 -4.05 8.64
CA GLY A 240 11.08 -2.83 9.07
C GLY A 240 12.24 -2.41 8.17
N TYR A 241 12.82 -1.26 8.51
CA TYR A 241 14.02 -0.72 7.89
C TYR A 241 15.27 -1.25 8.58
N SER A 242 16.28 -1.63 7.79
CA SER A 242 17.60 -1.99 8.30
C SER A 242 18.41 -0.73 8.57
N ASP A 243 18.78 -0.53 9.84
CA ASP A 243 19.72 0.53 10.24
C ASP A 243 21.13 0.33 9.63
N ILE A 244 21.39 -0.86 9.09
CA ILE A 244 22.68 -1.18 8.47
C ILE A 244 22.67 -0.63 7.04
N ILE A 245 23.56 0.33 6.81
CA ILE A 245 23.74 0.95 5.50
C ILE A 245 24.97 0.35 4.80
N TYR A 246 24.78 -0.04 3.55
CA TYR A 246 25.75 -0.71 2.69
C TYR A 246 26.40 0.27 1.70
N ASP A 247 27.59 -0.06 1.22
CA ASP A 247 28.33 0.73 0.23
C ASP A 247 27.87 0.40 -1.21
N SER A 248 27.53 -0.85 -1.46
CA SER A 248 27.14 -1.34 -2.79
C SER A 248 26.36 -2.65 -2.68
N TYR A 249 25.80 -3.09 -3.80
CA TYR A 249 25.16 -4.39 -3.94
C TYR A 249 25.52 -5.02 -5.29
N GLU A 250 25.48 -6.34 -5.34
CA GLU A 250 25.66 -7.15 -6.55
C GLU A 250 24.43 -8.04 -6.71
N THR A 251 23.88 -8.14 -7.93
CA THR A 251 22.75 -9.03 -8.25
C THR A 251 23.21 -10.15 -9.18
N ASP A 252 22.84 -11.39 -8.88
CA ASP A 252 23.02 -12.55 -9.74
C ASP A 252 21.63 -13.06 -10.15
N ASN A 253 21.17 -12.60 -11.32
CA ASN A 253 19.87 -12.95 -11.87
C ASN A 253 19.78 -14.45 -12.24
N ALA A 254 20.90 -15.10 -12.55
CA ALA A 254 20.90 -16.53 -12.88
C ALA A 254 20.67 -17.40 -11.64
N LYS A 255 21.08 -16.92 -10.47
CA LYS A 255 20.86 -17.58 -9.17
C LYS A 255 19.74 -16.94 -8.36
N CYS A 256 19.02 -15.98 -8.93
CA CYS A 256 17.99 -15.18 -8.26
C CYS A 256 18.42 -14.70 -6.87
N SER A 257 19.63 -14.13 -6.77
CA SER A 257 20.22 -13.74 -5.50
C SER A 257 20.84 -12.35 -5.60
N PHE A 258 21.00 -11.69 -4.45
CA PHE A 258 21.73 -10.44 -4.36
C PHE A 258 22.64 -10.47 -3.14
N ARG A 259 23.67 -9.63 -3.19
CA ARG A 259 24.68 -9.51 -2.14
C ARG A 259 24.88 -8.06 -1.80
N LEU A 260 24.81 -7.73 -0.52
CA LEU A 260 25.13 -6.40 -0.01
C LEU A 260 26.57 -6.35 0.47
N ILE A 261 27.26 -5.25 0.19
CA ILE A 261 28.70 -5.11 0.41
C ILE A 261 28.96 -3.91 1.31
N ARG A 262 29.82 -4.12 2.33
CA ARG A 262 30.41 -3.06 3.14
C ARG A 262 31.93 -3.04 2.98
N HIS A 263 32.50 -1.86 2.76
CA HIS A 263 33.94 -1.69 2.56
C HIS A 263 34.76 -1.74 3.86
N ASP A 264 34.12 -1.61 5.03
CA ASP A 264 34.78 -1.64 6.34
C ASP A 264 35.18 -3.05 6.84
N ARG A 265 35.13 -4.06 5.95
CA ARG A 265 35.60 -5.45 6.14
C ARG A 265 35.05 -6.19 7.37
N LYS A 266 34.11 -5.62 8.12
CA LYS A 266 33.32 -6.37 9.11
C LYS A 266 32.25 -7.13 8.36
N ARG A 267 32.43 -8.46 8.29
CA ARG A 267 31.39 -9.36 7.79
C ARG A 267 30.13 -9.08 8.61
N ALA A 268 29.03 -8.74 7.92
CA ALA A 268 27.70 -8.72 8.51
C ALA A 268 27.54 -10.00 9.34
N ARG A 269 27.29 -9.86 10.64
CA ARG A 269 27.06 -10.99 11.54
C ARG A 269 25.76 -11.67 11.11
N ARG A 270 25.54 -12.91 11.52
CA ARG A 270 24.31 -13.65 11.16
C ARG A 270 23.02 -12.89 11.58
N ALA A 271 23.10 -12.08 12.63
CA ALA A 271 22.03 -11.18 13.09
C ALA A 271 21.79 -9.93 12.21
N ASP A 272 22.71 -9.65 11.28
CA ASP A 272 22.67 -8.52 10.33
C ASP A 272 22.12 -8.96 8.95
N TYR A 273 21.78 -10.25 8.78
CA TYR A 273 21.11 -10.75 7.59
C TYR A 273 19.60 -10.61 7.77
N TRP A 274 18.95 -10.04 6.75
CA TRP A 274 17.54 -10.30 6.54
C TRP A 274 17.36 -11.79 6.22
N HIS A 275 16.57 -12.46 7.05
CA HIS A 275 16.21 -13.87 6.89
C HIS A 275 14.80 -13.91 6.28
N PRO A 276 14.61 -14.49 5.08
CA PRO A 276 13.32 -14.51 4.38
C PRO A 276 12.19 -15.21 5.15
N ASP A 277 12.53 -15.98 6.19
CA ASP A 277 11.57 -16.69 7.05
C ASP A 277 11.14 -15.90 8.30
N GLY A 278 11.57 -14.64 8.47
CA GLY A 278 11.06 -13.71 9.49
C GLY A 278 11.30 -14.12 10.96
N LYS A 279 12.00 -15.24 11.21
CA LYS A 279 12.12 -15.85 12.55
C LYS A 279 12.84 -14.97 13.57
N ASP A 280 13.80 -14.18 13.14
CA ASP A 280 14.59 -13.33 14.05
C ASP A 280 13.88 -12.01 14.43
N LEU A 281 12.92 -11.55 13.61
CA LEU A 281 12.19 -10.29 13.87
C LEU A 281 10.99 -10.47 14.80
N TYR A 282 10.28 -11.61 14.73
CA TYR A 282 9.17 -11.90 15.64
C TYR A 282 9.65 -11.97 17.10
N LEU A 283 10.79 -12.64 17.35
CA LEU A 283 11.40 -12.73 18.69
C LEU A 283 11.84 -11.37 19.23
N ASN A 284 12.32 -10.46 18.38
CA ASN A 284 12.75 -9.12 18.81
C ASN A 284 11.59 -8.15 19.03
N ARG A 285 10.50 -8.24 18.24
CA ARG A 285 9.25 -7.49 18.51
C ARG A 285 8.58 -7.95 19.81
N CYS A 286 8.54 -9.26 20.08
CA CYS A 286 8.00 -9.78 21.36
C CYS A 286 8.87 -9.38 22.57
N ARG A 287 10.21 -9.34 22.43
CA ARG A 287 11.11 -8.96 23.53
C ARG A 287 11.00 -7.49 23.94
N LYS A 288 10.76 -6.57 23.01
CA LYS A 288 10.55 -5.14 23.34
C LYS A 288 9.27 -4.89 24.16
N HIS A 289 8.29 -5.79 24.11
CA HIS A 289 7.05 -5.68 24.90
C HIS A 289 7.08 -6.38 26.27
N ILE A 290 8.11 -7.18 26.55
CA ILE A 290 8.26 -7.90 27.85
C ILE A 290 9.28 -7.19 28.77
N GLY A 291 9.95 -6.14 28.28
CA GLY A 291 10.94 -5.36 29.03
C GLY A 291 10.44 -3.98 29.44
N ARG A 292 9.39 -3.90 30.27
CA ARG A 292 9.14 -2.81 31.22
C ARG A 292 8.37 -3.34 32.42
#